data_AF-A0AAW0J9Y7-F1
#
_entry.id   AF-A0AAW0J9Y7-F1
#
_cell.length_a   1.000
_cell.length_b   1.000
_cell.length_c   1.000
_cell.angle_alpha   90.00
_cell.angle_beta   90.00
_cell.angle_gamma   90.00
#
_symmetry.space_group_name_H-M   'P 1'
#
loop_
_entity.id
_entity.type
_entity.pdbx_description
1 polymer ?
#
loop_
_entity_poly.entity_id
_entity_poly.type
_entity_poly.pdbx_seq_one_letter_code
_entity_poly.pdbx_strand_id
1 'polypeptide(L)' 'MDIIVTIGIMASFRSLVKPHIVEKRTKKLIQCQSDHCLTIKCNGEKHRGVDKKVRKGFKGQISLPNTGY' A
#
# COMPACT_ATOMS: atom_id res chain seq x y z
N MET A 1 31.81 -23.59 17.80
CA MET A 1 30.39 -23.59 17.41
C MET A 1 30.12 -22.18 16.92
N ASP A 2 30.56 -21.94 15.69
CA ASP A 2 31.14 -20.66 15.34
C ASP A 2 30.07 -19.68 14.87
N ILE A 3 30.14 -18.44 15.35
CA ILE A 3 29.22 -17.33 15.04
C ILE A 3 29.01 -17.19 13.52
N ILE A 4 30.03 -17.51 12.74
CA ILE A 4 30.03 -17.50 11.26
C ILE A 4 28.98 -18.46 10.68
N VAL A 5 28.80 -19.64 11.28
CA VAL A 5 27.82 -20.65 10.84
C VAL A 5 26.39 -20.16 11.08
N THR A 6 26.12 -19.52 12.23
CA THR A 6 24.81 -18.97 12.55
C THR A 6 24.40 -17.82 11.62
N ILE A 7 25.35 -16.94 11.29
CA ILE A 7 25.12 -15.83 10.34
C ILE A 7 24.86 -16.37 8.92
N GLY A 8 25.60 -17.39 8.49
CA GLY A 8 25.39 -18.05 7.19
C GLY A 8 24.03 -18.75 7.07
N ILE A 9 23.54 -19.35 8.16
CA ILE A 9 22.20 -19.97 8.22
C ILE A 9 21.11 -18.91 8.13
N MET A 10 21.21 -17.82 8.91
CA MET A 10 20.21 -16.75 8.91
C MET A 10 20.13 -16.01 7.56
N ALA A 11 21.24 -15.93 6.83
CA ALA A 11 21.32 -15.32 5.50
C ALA A 11 20.80 -16.24 4.36
N SER A 12 20.66 -17.55 4.57
CA SER A 12 20.36 -18.53 3.51
C SER A 12 19.00 -19.24 3.61
N PHE A 13 18.09 -18.76 4.46
CA PHE A 13 16.68 -19.18 4.40
C PHE A 13 16.01 -18.68 3.11
N ARG A 14 16.22 -19.41 2.01
CA ARG A 14 15.48 -19.26 0.76
C ARG A 14 14.18 -20.06 0.85
N SER A 15 13.07 -19.47 0.41
CA SER A 15 11.83 -20.21 0.22
C SER A 15 12.04 -21.31 -0.83
N LEU A 16 11.52 -22.51 -0.57
CA LEU A 16 11.63 -23.68 -1.46
C LEU A 16 11.09 -23.39 -2.88
N VAL A 17 10.08 -22.54 -2.97
CA VAL A 17 9.51 -22.05 -4.23
C VAL A 17 9.43 -20.52 -4.13
N LYS A 18 9.75 -19.83 -5.23
CA LYS A 18 9.56 -18.37 -5.36
C LYS A 18 8.39 -18.13 -6.31
N PRO A 19 7.13 -18.10 -5.80
CA PRO A 19 5.99 -17.81 -6.65
C PRO A 19 6.09 -16.38 -7.21
N HIS A 20 5.59 -16.18 -8.42
CA HIS A 20 5.51 -14.85 -9.02
C HIS A 20 4.44 -14.03 -8.28
N ILE A 21 4.86 -13.05 -7.49
CA ILE A 21 3.97 -12.15 -6.74
C ILE A 21 3.35 -11.18 -7.74
N VAL A 22 2.07 -11.39 -8.07
CA VAL A 22 1.30 -10.46 -8.89
C VAL A 22 0.65 -9.42 -7.99
N GLU A 23 1.15 -8.20 -8.02
CA GLU A 23 0.46 -7.06 -7.42
C GLU A 23 -0.71 -6.65 -8.31
N LYS A 24 -1.92 -6.60 -7.76
CA LYS A 24 -3.11 -6.11 -8.48
C LYS A 24 -3.06 -4.61 -8.76
N ARG A 25 -2.33 -3.85 -7.93
CA ARG A 25 -2.11 -2.41 -8.09
C ARG A 25 -0.82 -1.98 -7.40
N THR A 26 0.08 -1.37 -8.17
CA THR A 26 1.36 -0.85 -7.65
C THR A 26 1.27 0.61 -7.19
N LYS A 27 0.30 1.40 -7.68
CA LYS A 27 0.13 2.81 -7.31
C LYS A 27 -0.45 2.96 -5.91
N LYS A 28 0.24 3.71 -5.05
CA LYS A 28 -0.21 4.08 -3.69
C LYS A 28 -1.58 4.77 -3.70
N LEU A 29 -2.39 4.48 -2.68
CA LEU A 29 -3.66 5.17 -2.43
C LEU A 29 -3.37 6.49 -1.73
N ILE A 30 -3.31 7.56 -2.52
CA ILE A 30 -3.04 8.92 -2.07
C ILE A 30 -4.37 9.56 -1.61
N GLN A 31 -4.33 10.43 -0.59
CA GLN A 31 -5.52 11.12 -0.12
C GLN A 31 -5.97 12.18 -1.14
N CYS A 32 -7.29 12.32 -1.37
CA CYS A 32 -7.83 13.10 -2.49
C CYS A 32 -7.60 14.62 -2.46
N GLN A 33 -6.87 15.13 -1.46
CA GLN A 33 -6.51 16.55 -1.33
C GLN A 33 -5.00 16.75 -1.06
N SER A 34 -4.19 15.70 -0.95
CA SER A 34 -2.75 15.85 -0.66
C SER A 34 -1.96 16.41 -1.83
N ASP A 35 -2.51 16.36 -3.05
CA ASP A 35 -1.89 17.00 -4.22
C ASP A 35 -1.96 18.54 -4.14
N HIS A 36 -2.91 19.09 -3.36
CA HIS A 36 -3.15 20.53 -3.23
C HIS A 36 -2.73 21.13 -1.89
N CYS A 37 -2.61 20.34 -0.82
CA CYS A 37 -2.27 20.85 0.52
C CYS A 37 -1.08 20.12 1.14
N LEU A 38 -0.01 20.89 1.40
CA LEU A 38 1.18 20.45 2.14
C LEU A 38 0.87 20.00 3.58
N THR A 39 -0.25 20.45 4.16
CA THR A 39 -0.69 20.09 5.52
C THR A 39 -1.38 18.72 5.59
N ILE A 40 -1.86 18.19 4.46
CA ILE A 40 -2.57 16.92 4.42
C ILE A 40 -1.56 15.81 4.12
N LYS A 41 -1.26 14.99 5.13
CA LYS A 41 -0.36 13.84 4.99
C LYS A 41 -0.96 12.83 3.99
N CYS A 42 -0.13 12.21 3.16
CA CYS A 42 -0.52 11.21 2.14
C CYS A 42 -0.97 9.85 2.73
N ASN A 43 -1.53 9.83 3.94
CA ASN A 43 -1.89 8.61 4.66
C ASN A 43 -3.28 8.14 4.18
N GLY A 44 -3.46 6.83 4.03
CA GLY A 44 -4.65 6.21 3.42
C GLY A 44 -5.91 6.21 4.31
N GLU A 45 -6.31 7.36 4.84
CA GLU A 45 -7.51 7.47 5.69
C GLU A 45 -8.80 7.62 4.88
N LYS A 46 -9.85 6.96 5.36
CA LYS A 46 -11.18 7.05 4.77
C LYS A 46 -11.79 8.42 5.03
N HIS A 47 -12.19 9.11 3.98
CA HIS A 47 -12.84 10.42 4.06
C HIS A 47 -14.22 10.34 4.74
N ARG A 48 -14.44 11.14 5.80
CA ARG A 48 -15.68 11.11 6.62
C ARG A 48 -16.76 12.15 6.27
N GLY A 49 -16.42 13.21 5.54
CA GLY A 49 -17.35 14.29 5.19
C GLY A 49 -18.48 13.87 4.23
N VAL A 50 -19.67 14.45 4.40
CA VAL A 50 -20.90 14.13 3.63
C VAL A 50 -20.81 14.60 2.17
N ASP A 51 -20.22 15.77 1.93
CA ASP A 51 -20.18 16.38 0.59
C ASP A 51 -19.03 15.89 -0.28
N LYS A 52 -18.18 15.02 0.25
CA LYS A 52 -16.99 14.59 -0.48
C LYS A 52 -17.37 13.67 -1.63
N LYS A 53 -17.13 14.16 -2.85
CA LYS A 53 -17.36 13.46 -4.12
C LYS A 53 -16.71 12.06 -4.15
N VAL A 54 -15.58 11.85 -3.47
CA VAL A 54 -14.84 10.56 -3.41
C VAL A 54 -15.68 9.47 -2.76
N ARG A 55 -16.39 9.82 -1.67
CA ARG A 55 -17.27 8.89 -0.95
C ARG A 55 -18.49 8.50 -1.79
N LYS A 56 -18.92 9.39 -2.68
CA LYS A 56 -20.05 9.19 -3.61
C LYS A 56 -19.66 8.43 -4.89
N GLY A 57 -18.37 8.15 -5.11
CA GLY A 57 -17.92 7.31 -6.23
C GLY A 57 -18.01 7.98 -7.60
N PHE A 58 -18.02 9.32 -7.70
CA PHE A 58 -18.03 9.97 -9.01
C PHE A 58 -16.75 9.64 -9.80
N LYS A 59 -16.93 9.43 -11.11
CA LYS A 59 -15.86 9.13 -12.08
C LYS A 59 -14.78 10.22 -12.07
N GLY A 60 -13.53 9.83 -12.30
CA GLY A 60 -12.38 10.74 -12.38
C GLY A 60 -11.74 11.11 -11.03
N GLN A 61 -12.15 10.48 -9.93
CA GLN A 61 -11.54 10.67 -8.61
C GLN A 61 -10.66 9.49 -8.18
N ILE A 62 -9.90 9.70 -7.10
CA ILE A 62 -9.09 8.65 -6.49
C ILE A 62 -10.00 7.53 -5.94
N SER A 63 -9.71 6.29 -6.34
CA SER A 63 -10.42 5.11 -5.84
C SER A 63 -10.11 4.87 -4.37
N LEU A 64 -11.15 4.52 -3.61
CA LEU A 64 -11.00 4.07 -2.23
C LEU A 64 -10.38 2.67 -2.16
N PRO A 65 -9.72 2.32 -1.04
CA PRO A 65 -9.33 0.94 -0.78
C PRO A 65 -10.57 0.05 -0.72
N ASN A 66 -10.52 -1.07 -1.45
CA ASN A 66 -11.54 -2.12 -1.41
C ASN A 66 -10.85 -3.49 -1.40
N THR A 67 -11.55 -4.52 -0.92
CA THR A 67 -11.01 -5.88 -0.77
C THR A 67 -10.84 -6.63 -2.10
N GLY A 68 -11.49 -6.15 -3.18
CA GLY A 68 -11.43 -6.79 -4.49
C GLY A 68 -10.12 -6.52 -5.25
N TYR A 69 -9.42 -5.44 -4.88
CA TYR A 69 -8.14 -5.05 -5.45
C TYR A 69 -6.94 -5.65 -4.71
#